data_AF-W4P7L4-F1
#
_entry.id   AF-W4P7L4-F1
#
_cell.length_a   1.000
_cell.length_b   1.000
_cell.length_c   1.000
_cell.angle_alpha   90.00
_cell.angle_beta   90.00
_cell.angle_gamma   90.00
#
_symmetry.space_group_name_H-M   'P 1'
#
loop_
_entity.id
_entity.type
_entity.pdbx_description
1 polymer ?
#
loop_
_entity_poly.entity_id
_entity_poly.type
_entity_poly.pdbx_seq_one_letter_code
_entity_poly.pdbx_strand_id
1 'polypeptide(L)'
;MKQKYFARKIKNAFGVFDSKTEYERFLYLRSMQDRGIIQGLQRQVSFEIIPKLVKMVKVPLKTKIKLVERVDEQAAHYTPDFCYYRDGKYIIEEVKSKGTALARDYPLRRKLIKQLIARHNQSVGSEEWVFNEIKSV
;
A
#
# COMPACT_ATOMS: atom_id res chain seq x y z
N MET A 1 5.19 -6.27 24.03
CA MET A 1 4.42 -6.35 22.78
C MET A 1 5.01 -7.48 21.93
N LYS A 2 4.30 -8.60 21.73
CA LYS A 2 4.83 -9.80 21.05
C LYS A 2 4.88 -9.52 19.53
N GLN A 3 6.04 -9.66 18.90
CA GLN A 3 6.17 -9.45 17.45
C GLN A 3 5.34 -10.50 16.70
N LYS A 4 4.54 -10.06 15.73
CA LYS A 4 3.82 -10.97 14.82
C LYS A 4 4.87 -11.79 14.06
N TYR A 5 4.76 -13.13 14.10
CA TYR A 5 5.66 -14.07 13.40
C TYR A 5 7.14 -14.12 13.86
N PHE A 6 7.50 -13.68 15.07
CA PHE A 6 8.90 -13.69 15.58
C PHE A 6 9.92 -12.94 14.69
N ALA A 7 9.46 -12.10 13.78
CA ALA A 7 10.32 -11.36 12.86
C ALA A 7 11.08 -10.23 13.60
N ARG A 8 12.41 -10.21 13.49
CA ARG A 8 13.23 -9.12 14.01
C ARG A 8 13.21 -7.94 13.03
N LYS A 9 12.61 -6.83 13.47
CA LYS A 9 12.70 -5.56 12.75
C LYS A 9 14.15 -5.09 12.66
N ILE A 10 14.53 -4.54 11.52
CA ILE A 10 15.85 -3.97 11.29
C ILE A 10 15.69 -2.45 11.35
N LYS A 11 16.41 -1.81 12.28
CA LYS A 11 16.50 -0.35 12.38
C LYS A 11 17.88 0.07 11.92
N ASN A 12 17.94 0.96 10.93
CA ASN A 12 19.19 1.49 10.40
C ASN A 12 19.00 2.95 9.95
N ALA A 13 20.04 3.55 9.38
CA ALA A 13 20.00 4.94 8.89
C ALA A 13 18.95 5.20 7.80
N PHE A 14 18.47 4.15 7.13
CA PHE A 14 17.48 4.22 6.05
C PHE A 14 16.04 3.97 6.53
N GLY A 15 15.85 3.74 7.83
CA GLY A 15 14.55 3.62 8.47
C GLY A 15 14.36 2.28 9.19
N VAL A 16 13.09 1.92 9.34
CA VAL A 16 12.65 0.66 9.96
C VAL A 16 12.14 -0.26 8.87
N PHE A 17 12.66 -1.48 8.84
CA PHE A 17 12.20 -2.59 8.00
C PHE A 17 11.59 -3.67 8.87
N ASP A 18 10.51 -4.27 8.41
CA ASP A 18 9.77 -5.32 9.14
C ASP A 18 10.42 -6.70 8.99
N SER A 19 11.28 -6.88 7.98
CA SER A 19 12.03 -8.14 7.81
C SER A 19 13.42 -7.95 7.18
N LYS A 20 14.25 -9.00 7.28
CA LYS A 20 15.55 -9.06 6.60
C LYS A 20 15.40 -9.03 5.08
N THR A 21 14.43 -9.77 4.54
CA THR A 21 14.18 -9.84 3.09
C THR A 21 13.76 -8.48 2.53
N GLU A 22 12.89 -7.76 3.24
CA GLU A 22 12.50 -6.40 2.85
C GLU A 22 13.72 -5.46 2.81
N TYR A 23 14.60 -5.54 3.82
CA TYR A 23 15.83 -4.76 3.84
C TYR A 23 16.81 -5.13 2.71
N GLU A 24 17.03 -6.42 2.47
CA GLU A 24 17.86 -6.90 1.35
C GLU A 24 17.29 -6.43 0.00
N ARG A 25 15.95 -6.46 -0.15
CA ARG A 25 15.28 -5.96 -1.35
C ARG A 25 15.44 -4.45 -1.51
N PHE A 26 15.35 -3.69 -0.42
CA PHE A 26 15.61 -2.25 -0.44
C PHE A 26 17.02 -1.94 -0.93
N LEU A 27 18.04 -2.64 -0.43
CA LEU A 27 19.43 -2.45 -0.87
C LEU A 27 19.59 -2.73 -2.37
N TYR A 28 18.94 -3.79 -2.86
CA TYR A 28 18.94 -4.12 -4.28
C TYR A 28 18.29 -3.02 -5.13
N LEU A 29 17.09 -2.56 -4.75
CA LEU A 29 16.38 -1.49 -5.46
C LEU A 29 17.17 -0.18 -5.43
N ARG A 30 17.79 0.15 -4.29
CA ARG A 30 18.66 1.31 -4.19
C ARG A 30 19.86 1.23 -5.14
N SER A 31 20.53 0.08 -5.19
CA SER A 31 21.62 -0.13 -6.16
C SER A 31 21.13 -0.02 -7.62
N MET A 32 19.89 -0.42 -7.91
CA MET A 32 19.30 -0.18 -9.23
C MET A 32 19.06 1.30 -9.50
N GLN A 33 18.62 2.05 -8.50
CA GLN A 33 18.42 3.50 -8.61
C GLN A 33 19.74 4.23 -8.81
N ASP A 34 20.78 3.86 -8.05
CA ASP A 34 22.13 4.45 -8.17
C ASP A 34 22.73 4.19 -9.56
N ARG A 35 22.36 3.10 -10.21
CA ARG A 35 22.71 2.76 -11.61
C ARG A 35 21.80 3.40 -12.66
N GLY A 36 20.79 4.17 -12.26
CA GLY A 36 19.82 4.81 -13.15
C GLY A 36 18.81 3.87 -13.80
N ILE A 37 18.71 2.61 -13.36
CA ILE A 37 17.79 1.61 -13.92
C ILE A 37 16.34 1.87 -13.45
N ILE A 38 16.20 2.36 -12.23
CA ILE A 38 14.90 2.78 -11.67
C ILE A 38 15.02 4.21 -11.15
N GLN A 39 13.89 4.87 -10.97
CA GLN A 39 13.84 6.25 -10.51
C GLN A 39 12.74 6.43 -9.44
N GLY A 40 12.94 7.37 -8.52
CA GLY A 40 11.93 7.75 -7.54
C GLY A 40 11.55 6.61 -6.58
N LEU A 41 12.54 5.87 -6.06
CA LEU A 41 12.31 4.83 -5.06
C LEU A 41 11.70 5.42 -3.79
N GLN A 42 10.46 5.06 -3.52
CA GLN A 42 9.69 5.46 -2.35
C GLN A 42 9.31 4.24 -1.51
N ARG A 43 9.17 4.46 -0.20
CA ARG A 43 8.66 3.48 0.76
C ARG A 43 7.41 4.04 1.42
N GLN A 44 6.54 3.16 1.91
CA GLN A 44 5.37 3.53 2.70
C GLN A 44 4.40 4.48 1.98
N VAL A 45 4.29 4.37 0.65
CA VAL A 45 3.29 5.13 -0.13
C VAL A 45 1.90 4.62 0.24
N SER A 46 0.95 5.52 0.54
CA SER A 46 -0.41 5.13 0.94
C SER A 46 -1.38 5.24 -0.24
N PHE A 47 -2.08 4.16 -0.54
CA PHE A 47 -3.13 4.12 -1.57
C PHE A 47 -4.48 3.93 -0.90
N GLU A 48 -5.41 4.85 -1.12
CA GLU A 48 -6.81 4.67 -0.68
C GLU A 48 -7.45 3.55 -1.51
N ILE A 49 -7.79 2.42 -0.89
CA ILE A 49 -8.41 1.27 -1.56
C ILE A 49 -9.92 1.18 -1.33
N ILE A 50 -10.42 1.80 -0.26
CA ILE A 50 -11.84 1.94 0.03
C ILE A 50 -12.04 3.36 0.57
N PRO A 51 -12.89 4.18 -0.06
CA PRO A 51 -13.18 5.53 0.42
C PRO A 51 -13.94 5.48 1.75
N LYS A 52 -13.88 6.58 2.51
CA LYS A 52 -14.66 6.72 3.75
C LYS A 52 -16.17 6.60 3.47
N LEU A 53 -16.89 5.91 4.35
CA LEU A 53 -18.35 5.84 4.29
C LEU A 53 -18.95 6.92 5.19
N VAL A 54 -19.93 7.66 4.68
CA VAL A 54 -20.65 8.71 5.43
C VAL A 54 -22.13 8.40 5.53
N LYS A 55 -22.76 8.82 6.62
CA LYS A 55 -24.21 8.70 6.85
C LYS A 55 -24.81 10.04 7.23
N MET A 56 -26.04 10.28 6.77
CA MET A 56 -26.82 11.45 7.16
C MET A 56 -27.46 11.20 8.52
N VAL A 57 -27.15 12.05 9.50
CA VAL A 57 -27.72 12.00 10.85
C VAL A 57 -28.63 13.20 11.07
N LYS A 58 -29.83 12.95 11.59
CA LYS A 58 -30.75 14.00 12.04
C LYS A 58 -30.27 14.53 13.38
N VAL A 59 -29.89 15.81 13.41
CA VAL A 59 -29.54 16.53 14.63
C VAL A 59 -30.69 17.48 14.96
N PRO A 60 -31.36 17.32 16.11
CA PRO A 60 -32.36 18.28 16.55
C PRO A 60 -31.68 19.59 16.95
N LEU A 61 -32.21 20.70 16.45
CA LEU A 61 -31.93 22.05 16.91
C LEU A 61 -33.15 22.58 17.67
N LYS A 62 -33.01 23.74 18.33
CA LYS A 62 -34.07 24.32 19.17
C LYS A 62 -35.42 24.48 18.45
N THR A 63 -35.41 24.71 17.13
CA THR A 63 -36.64 24.94 16.34
C THR A 63 -36.78 24.07 15.09
N LYS A 64 -35.78 23.25 14.73
CA LYS A 64 -35.72 22.51 13.45
C LYS A 64 -34.89 21.24 13.58
N ILE A 65 -35.05 20.31 12.62
CA ILE A 65 -34.14 19.17 12.46
C ILE A 65 -33.16 19.48 11.32
N LYS A 66 -31.86 19.37 11.59
CA LYS A 66 -30.79 19.52 10.59
C LYS A 66 -30.26 18.14 10.22
N LEU A 67 -30.14 17.86 8.92
CA LEU A 67 -29.39 16.70 8.44
C LEU A 67 -27.91 17.07 8.35
N VAL A 68 -27.05 16.31 9.01
CA VAL A 68 -25.59 16.49 8.96
C VAL A 68 -24.92 15.20 8.53
N GLU A 69 -23.91 15.31 7.69
CA GLU A 69 -23.04 14.18 7.37
C GLU A 69 -22.16 13.84 8.57
N ARG A 70 -22.08 12.55 8.89
CA ARG A 70 -21.10 12.00 9.82
C ARG A 70 -20.40 10.81 9.19
N VAL A 71 -19.11 10.66 9.50
CA VAL A 71 -18.35 9.48 9.07
C VAL A 71 -18.87 8.26 9.82
N ASP A 72 -19.21 7.22 9.06
CA ASP A 72 -19.61 5.92 9.56
C ASP A 72 -18.39 4.99 9.63
N GLU A 73 -17.62 4.91 8.53
CA GLU A 73 -16.38 4.15 8.44
C GLU A 73 -15.27 4.98 7.82
N GLN A 74 -14.06 4.83 8.35
CA GLN A 74 -12.88 5.52 7.82
C GLN A 74 -12.40 4.88 6.50
N ALA A 75 -11.68 5.66 5.70
CA ALA A 75 -11.07 5.15 4.48
C ALA A 75 -10.03 4.07 4.79
N ALA A 76 -10.06 2.97 4.03
CA ALA A 76 -9.06 1.92 4.14
C ALA A 76 -7.92 2.19 3.15
N HIS A 77 -6.70 2.03 3.64
CA HIS A 77 -5.49 2.28 2.87
C HIS A 77 -4.67 1.00 2.68
N TYR A 78 -4.03 0.89 1.52
CA TYR A 78 -3.03 -0.11 1.21
C TYR A 78 -1.66 0.56 1.12
N THR A 79 -0.68 0.01 1.82
CA THR A 79 0.68 0.55 1.88
C THR A 79 1.64 -0.55 1.44
N PRO A 80 2.13 -0.53 0.18
CA PRO A 80 3.18 -1.44 -0.26
C PRO A 80 4.53 -1.10 0.36
N ASP A 81 5.45 -2.06 0.29
CA ASP A 81 6.82 -1.88 0.77
C ASP A 81 7.58 -0.87 -0.09
N PHE A 82 7.48 -0.97 -1.42
CA PHE A 82 8.20 -0.13 -2.38
C PHE A 82 7.34 0.36 -3.54
N CYS A 83 7.61 1.59 -3.98
CA CYS A 83 7.11 2.13 -5.25
C CYS A 83 8.26 2.81 -5.99
N TYR A 84 8.31 2.68 -7.32
CA TYR A 84 9.35 3.30 -8.15
C TYR A 84 8.93 3.33 -9.62
N TYR A 85 9.63 4.14 -10.43
CA TYR A 85 9.49 4.13 -11.88
C TYR A 85 10.56 3.27 -12.53
N ARG A 86 10.15 2.50 -13.54
CA ARG A 86 11.04 1.71 -14.39
C ARG A 86 10.48 1.64 -15.80
N ASP A 87 11.28 1.95 -16.80
CA ASP A 87 10.91 1.86 -18.22
C ASP A 87 9.57 2.57 -18.54
N GLY A 88 9.34 3.74 -17.91
CA GLY A 88 8.11 4.53 -18.05
C GLY A 88 6.89 4.01 -17.26
N LYS A 89 7.03 2.89 -16.54
CA LYS A 89 5.96 2.31 -15.72
C LYS A 89 6.16 2.61 -14.24
N TYR A 90 5.07 2.85 -13.53
CA TYR A 90 5.03 2.96 -12.08
C TYR A 90 4.83 1.58 -11.46
N ILE A 91 5.91 1.07 -10.86
CA ILE A 91 5.94 -0.24 -10.24
C ILE A 91 5.59 -0.12 -8.76
N ILE A 92 4.55 -0.84 -8.36
CA ILE A 92 4.15 -1.04 -6.97
C ILE A 92 4.59 -2.43 -6.56
N GLU A 93 5.50 -2.54 -5.59
CA GLU A 93 6.14 -3.80 -5.23
C GLU A 93 5.91 -4.17 -3.77
N GLU A 94 5.47 -5.41 -3.56
CA GLU A 94 5.18 -5.98 -2.25
C GLU A 94 6.09 -7.18 -1.97
N VAL A 95 6.83 -7.15 -0.87
CA VAL A 95 7.71 -8.23 -0.42
C VAL A 95 6.95 -9.14 0.54
N LYS A 96 6.69 -10.37 0.10
CA LYS A 96 5.95 -11.35 0.88
C LYS A 96 6.84 -12.48 1.39
N SER A 97 6.76 -12.68 2.71
CA SER A 97 7.13 -13.94 3.34
C SER A 97 6.03 -14.99 3.15
N LYS A 98 6.40 -16.27 3.29
CA LYS A 98 5.44 -17.40 3.29
C LYS A 98 4.32 -17.19 4.32
N GLY A 99 4.63 -16.63 5.49
CA GLY A 99 3.64 -16.32 6.54
C GLY A 99 2.71 -15.16 6.18
N THR A 100 3.25 -14.08 5.61
CA THR A 100 2.44 -12.90 5.21
C THR A 100 1.49 -13.24 4.06
N ALA A 101 1.89 -14.12 3.15
CA ALA A 101 1.03 -14.60 2.07
C ALA A 101 -0.20 -15.38 2.58
N LEU A 102 -0.09 -16.00 3.76
CA LEU A 102 -1.17 -16.74 4.42
C LEU A 102 -2.03 -15.87 5.34
N ALA A 103 -1.74 -14.56 5.47
CA ALA A 103 -2.56 -13.66 6.25
C ALA A 103 -3.99 -13.58 5.66
N ARG A 104 -5.00 -13.83 6.49
CA ARG A 104 -6.41 -13.97 6.07
C ARG A 104 -6.94 -12.77 5.28
N ASP A 105 -6.49 -11.57 5.63
CA ASP A 105 -6.94 -10.30 5.06
C ASP A 105 -6.14 -9.89 3.80
N TYR A 106 -4.97 -10.47 3.56
CA TYR A 106 -4.10 -10.08 2.45
C TYR A 106 -4.72 -10.33 1.07
N PRO A 107 -5.37 -11.48 0.78
CA PRO A 107 -6.00 -11.71 -0.52
C PRO A 107 -7.03 -10.64 -0.90
N LEU A 108 -7.80 -10.15 0.08
CA LEU A 108 -8.79 -9.10 -0.13
C LEU A 108 -8.12 -7.75 -0.42
N ARG A 109 -7.18 -7.32 0.43
CA ARG A 109 -6.43 -6.07 0.23
C ARG A 109 -5.71 -6.03 -1.11
N ARG A 110 -5.07 -7.14 -1.49
CA ARG A 110 -4.41 -7.30 -2.79
C ARG A 110 -5.40 -7.20 -3.96
N LYS A 111 -6.59 -7.79 -3.84
CA LYS A 111 -7.62 -7.71 -4.88
C LYS A 111 -8.08 -6.26 -5.09
N LEU A 112 -8.26 -5.51 -4.00
CA LEU A 112 -8.69 -4.11 -4.04
C LEU A 112 -7.64 -3.21 -4.69
N ILE A 113 -6.36 -3.33 -4.32
CA ILE A 113 -5.30 -2.53 -4.96
C ILE A 113 -5.14 -2.88 -6.44
N LYS A 114 -5.25 -4.17 -6.82
CA LYS A 114 -5.23 -4.58 -8.23
C LYS A 114 -6.42 -4.01 -9.03
N GLN A 115 -7.60 -3.90 -8.42
CA GLN A 115 -8.75 -3.23 -9.06
C GLN A 115 -8.52 -1.73 -9.22
N LEU A 116 -7.94 -1.07 -8.24
CA LEU A 116 -7.57 0.35 -8.33
C LEU A 116 -6.61 0.59 -9.50
N ILE A 117 -5.55 -0.22 -9.58
CA ILE A 117 -4.56 -0.18 -10.67
C ILE A 117 -5.23 -0.43 -12.03
N ALA A 118 -6.09 -1.44 -12.12
CA ALA A 118 -6.79 -1.75 -13.37
C ALA A 118 -7.68 -0.59 -13.83
N ARG A 119 -8.41 0.07 -12.92
CA ARG A 119 -9.22 1.26 -13.25
C ARG A 119 -8.35 2.42 -13.71
N HIS A 120 -7.22 2.65 -13.05
CA HIS A 120 -6.27 3.69 -13.44
C HIS A 120 -5.74 3.43 -14.86
N ASN A 121 -5.20 2.24 -15.13
CA ASN A 121 -4.67 1.88 -16.44
C ASN A 121 -5.74 1.95 -17.55
N GLN A 122 -6.98 1.54 -17.26
CA GLN A 122 -8.11 1.69 -18.20
C GLN A 122 -8.41 3.16 -18.50
N SER A 123 -8.35 4.03 -17.50
CA SER A 123 -8.60 5.47 -17.68
C SER A 123 -7.53 6.17 -18.50
N VAL A 124 -6.26 5.75 -18.37
CA VAL A 124 -5.14 6.31 -19.12
C VAL A 124 -5.04 5.69 -20.52
N GLY A 125 -5.49 4.44 -20.68
CA GLY A 125 -5.40 3.68 -21.92
C GLY A 125 -4.06 2.97 -22.14
N SER A 126 -3.23 2.89 -21.10
CA SER A 126 -1.90 2.26 -21.11
C SER A 126 -1.61 1.56 -19.78
N GLU A 127 -0.73 0.55 -19.80
CA GLU A 127 -0.30 -0.18 -18.60
C GLU A 127 0.78 0.60 -17.82
N GLU A 128 0.42 1.77 -17.30
CA GLU A 128 1.36 2.59 -16.54
C GLU A 128 1.64 2.02 -15.16
N TRP A 129 0.61 1.58 -14.43
CA TRP A 129 0.77 1.06 -13.07
C TRP A 129 0.84 -0.47 -13.09
N VAL A 130 1.86 -1.03 -12.44
CA VAL A 130 2.10 -2.48 -12.39
C VAL A 130 2.29 -2.93 -10.94
N PHE A 131 1.59 -4.00 -10.55
CA PHE A 131 1.71 -4.58 -9.21
C PHE A 131 2.55 -5.85 -9.22
N ASN A 132 3.66 -5.86 -8.48
CA ASN A 132 4.59 -6.97 -8.39
C ASN A 132 4.65 -7.56 -6.97
N GLU A 133 4.49 -8.88 -6.86
CA GLU A 133 4.67 -9.60 -5.59
C GLU A 133 5.99 -10.36 -5.62
N ILE A 134 6.94 -9.97 -4.78
CA ILE A 134 8.20 -10.67 -4.60
C ILE A 134 8.06 -11.65 -3.44
N LYS A 135 8.14 -12.95 -3.75
CA LYS A 135 8.18 -13.98 -2.71
C LYS A 135 9.61 -14.17 -2.24
N SER A 136 9.83 -14.02 -0.93
CA SER A 136 11.09 -14.46 -0.32
C SER A 136 11.18 -15.98 -0.41
N VAL A 137 12.23 -16.51 -1.05
CA VAL A 137 12.50 -17.95 -1.17
C VAL A 137 12.69 -18.57 0.22
#